data_AF-A0A250VTX2-F1
#
_entry.id   AF-A0A250VTX2-F1
#
_cell.length_a   1.000
_cell.length_b   1.000
_cell.length_c   1.000
_cell.angle_alpha   90.00
_cell.angle_beta   90.00
_cell.angle_gamma   90.00
#
_symmetry.space_group_name_H-M   'P 1'
#
loop_
_entity.id
_entity.type
_entity.pdbx_description
1 polymer ?
#
loop_
_entity_poly.entity_id
_entity_poly.type
_entity_poly.pdbx_seq_one_letter_code
_entity_poly.pdbx_strand_id
1 'polypeptide(L)'
;MNVDDVRELALSFAGVSESRPFAPDRVVFKTVANNKVFAILSGHEFPDDQVTVKADPERVAELQHRFKAVHPAYKLNKRYWVNISLAGDVPDKLIRELIGDSHDLVAP
;
A
#
# COMPACT_ATOMS: atom_id res chain seq x y z
N MET A 1 -6.57 -6.26 9.80
CA MET A 1 -5.87 -6.92 8.69
C MET A 1 -4.42 -7.10 9.10
N ASN A 2 -3.75 -8.16 8.69
CA ASN A 2 -2.32 -8.36 8.95
C ASN A 2 -1.49 -8.36 7.65
N VAL A 3 -0.18 -8.55 7.79
CA VAL A 3 0.76 -8.56 6.65
C VAL A 3 0.47 -9.69 5.65
N ASP A 4 0.02 -10.85 6.13
CA ASP A 4 -0.28 -12.01 5.28
C ASP A 4 -1.56 -11.74 4.45
N ASP A 5 -2.60 -11.19 5.06
CA ASP A 5 -3.83 -10.78 4.36
C ASP A 5 -3.54 -9.81 3.21
N VAL A 6 -2.66 -8.82 3.44
CA VAL A 6 -2.27 -7.83 2.43
C VAL A 6 -1.51 -8.51 1.30
N ARG A 7 -0.58 -9.40 1.63
CA ARG A 7 0.21 -10.14 0.65
C ARG A 7 -0.67 -11.05 -0.21
N GLU A 8 -1.54 -11.83 0.41
CA GLU A 8 -2.49 -12.71 -0.28
C GLU A 8 -3.42 -11.92 -1.20
N LEU A 9 -3.95 -10.77 -0.72
CA LEU A 9 -4.77 -9.90 -1.54
C LEU A 9 -4.00 -9.36 -2.75
N ALA A 10 -2.80 -8.81 -2.55
CA ALA A 10 -2.02 -8.23 -3.64
C ALA A 10 -1.64 -9.27 -4.70
N LEU A 11 -1.33 -10.51 -4.28
CA LEU A 11 -1.02 -11.62 -5.18
C LEU A 11 -2.26 -12.23 -5.85
N SER A 12 -3.47 -11.96 -5.35
CA SER A 12 -4.73 -12.39 -5.98
C SER A 12 -5.04 -11.62 -7.26
N PHE A 13 -4.44 -10.44 -7.46
CA PHE A 13 -4.62 -9.64 -8.67
C PHE A 13 -3.86 -10.24 -9.86
N ALA A 14 -4.49 -10.21 -11.02
CA ALA A 14 -3.92 -10.76 -12.25
C ALA A 14 -2.67 -9.98 -12.68
N GLY A 15 -1.60 -10.70 -13.02
CA GLY A 15 -0.38 -10.09 -13.55
C GLY A 15 0.43 -9.31 -12.50
N VAL A 16 0.35 -9.67 -11.22
CA VAL A 16 1.19 -9.11 -10.16
C VAL A 16 2.43 -9.98 -9.89
N SER A 17 3.53 -9.32 -9.54
CA SER A 17 4.72 -9.95 -8.98
C SER A 17 5.12 -9.26 -7.68
N GLU A 18 5.72 -10.03 -6.75
CA GLU A 18 6.34 -9.50 -5.54
C GLU A 18 7.87 -9.53 -5.65
N SER A 19 8.54 -8.59 -5.00
CA SER A 19 10.00 -8.55 -4.91
C SER A 19 10.45 -7.85 -3.63
N ARG A 20 11.69 -8.10 -3.18
CA ARG A 20 12.28 -7.50 -1.97
C ARG A 20 13.56 -6.74 -2.31
N PRO A 21 13.47 -5.60 -3.03
CA PRO A 21 14.65 -4.91 -3.56
C PRO A 21 15.41 -4.09 -2.50
N PHE A 22 14.79 -3.77 -1.36
CA PHE A 22 15.35 -2.86 -0.36
C PHE A 22 15.83 -3.59 0.90
N ALA A 23 14.99 -4.49 1.42
CA ALA A 23 15.25 -5.23 2.64
C ALA A 23 14.37 -6.49 2.71
N PRO A 24 14.74 -7.52 3.49
CA PRO A 24 13.97 -8.76 3.60
C PRO A 24 12.55 -8.59 4.14
N ASP A 25 12.28 -7.54 4.92
CA ASP A 25 11.00 -7.18 5.55
C ASP A 25 10.14 -6.23 4.71
N ARG A 26 10.67 -5.75 3.58
CA ARG A 26 9.96 -4.85 2.66
C ARG A 26 9.60 -5.56 1.35
N VAL A 27 8.32 -5.81 1.16
CA VAL A 27 7.78 -6.44 -0.05
C VAL A 27 7.18 -5.38 -0.96
N VAL A 28 7.62 -5.39 -2.22
CA VAL A 28 7.12 -4.48 -3.26
C VAL A 28 6.29 -5.28 -4.24
N PHE A 29 5.03 -4.87 -4.43
CA PHE A 29 4.11 -5.45 -5.40
C PHE A 29 4.02 -4.56 -6.64
N LYS A 30 4.15 -5.19 -7.81
CA LYS A 30 4.16 -4.50 -9.11
C LYS A 30 3.43 -5.29 -10.18
N THR A 31 2.85 -4.59 -11.13
CA THR A 31 2.26 -5.16 -12.34
C THR A 31 3.36 -5.61 -13.30
N VAL A 32 3.23 -6.82 -13.85
CA VAL A 32 4.22 -7.43 -14.76
C VAL A 32 4.22 -6.75 -16.12
N ALA A 33 3.05 -6.30 -16.60
CA ALA A 33 2.89 -5.72 -17.93
C ALA A 33 3.69 -4.42 -18.14
N ASN A 34 3.82 -3.58 -17.11
CA ASN A 34 4.47 -2.26 -17.22
C ASN A 34 5.45 -1.96 -16.07
N ASN A 35 5.77 -2.94 -15.21
CA ASN A 35 6.69 -2.83 -14.08
C ASN A 35 6.36 -1.70 -13.10
N LYS A 36 5.09 -1.28 -13.00
CA LYS A 36 4.69 -0.22 -12.06
C LYS A 36 4.35 -0.80 -10.69
N VAL A 37 4.92 -0.19 -9.66
CA VAL A 37 4.60 -0.50 -8.26
C VAL A 37 3.25 0.10 -7.91
N PHE A 38 2.42 -0.67 -7.19
CA PHE A 38 1.17 -0.20 -6.60
C PHE A 38 1.16 -0.29 -5.08
N ALA A 39 1.70 -1.35 -4.48
CA ALA A 39 1.74 -1.52 -3.04
C ALA A 39 3.13 -1.85 -2.53
N ILE A 40 3.46 -1.35 -1.34
CA ILE A 40 4.66 -1.72 -0.58
C ILE A 40 4.22 -2.15 0.81
N LEU A 41 4.46 -3.40 1.16
CA LEU A 41 4.23 -3.93 2.49
C LEU A 41 5.54 -3.85 3.28
N SER A 42 5.50 -3.16 4.41
CA SER A 42 6.65 -3.03 5.32
C SER A 42 6.26 -3.61 6.66
N GLY A 43 6.89 -4.72 7.03
CA GLY A 43 6.77 -5.28 8.38
C GLY A 43 7.84 -4.68 9.30
N HIS A 44 7.52 -4.52 10.59
CA HIS A 44 8.51 -4.24 11.65
C HIS A 44 9.32 -2.92 11.60
N GLU A 45 9.03 -1.98 10.70
CA GLU A 45 9.58 -0.62 10.80
C GLU A 45 8.63 0.33 11.54
N PHE A 46 9.19 1.08 12.48
CA PHE A 46 8.51 1.92 13.45
C PHE A 46 7.29 2.70 12.91
N PRO A 47 6.11 2.63 13.57
CA PRO A 47 5.83 1.91 14.82
C PRO A 47 5.25 0.49 14.64
N ASP A 48 4.72 0.10 13.47
CA ASP A 48 3.87 -1.08 13.28
C ASP A 48 3.91 -1.60 11.83
N ASP A 49 3.29 -2.74 11.54
CA ASP A 49 3.10 -3.24 10.17
C ASP A 49 2.27 -2.26 9.32
N GLN A 50 2.75 -1.94 8.12
CA GLN A 50 2.10 -0.94 7.26
C GLN A 50 2.04 -1.38 5.80
N VAL A 51 1.04 -0.86 5.09
CA VAL A 51 0.99 -0.88 3.64
C VAL A 51 1.05 0.54 3.09
N THR A 52 1.88 0.74 2.08
CA THR A 52 2.00 1.99 1.34
C THR A 52 1.37 1.80 -0.05
N VAL A 53 0.41 2.64 -0.40
CA VAL A 53 -0.36 2.54 -1.65
C VAL A 53 -0.39 3.86 -2.41
N LYS A 54 -0.69 3.81 -3.71
CA LYS A 54 -0.99 5.00 -4.50
C LYS A 54 -2.45 5.41 -4.36
N ALA A 55 -2.68 6.72 -4.35
CA ALA A 55 -4.01 7.29 -4.42
C ALA A 55 -3.96 8.68 -5.06
N ASP A 56 -5.11 9.15 -5.55
CA ASP A 56 -5.24 10.52 -6.05
C ASP A 56 -4.97 11.54 -4.95
N PRO A 57 -4.42 12.73 -5.28
CA PRO A 57 -4.04 13.73 -4.28
C PRO A 57 -5.18 14.15 -3.33
N GLU A 58 -6.41 14.24 -3.86
CA GLU A 58 -7.59 14.56 -3.06
C GLU A 58 -7.91 13.45 -2.05
N ARG A 59 -7.81 12.19 -2.49
CA ARG A 59 -8.03 11.01 -1.64
C ARG A 59 -6.93 10.87 -0.59
N VAL A 60 -5.66 11.16 -0.94
CA VAL A 60 -4.54 11.18 0.02
C VAL A 60 -4.81 12.18 1.15
N ALA A 61 -5.27 13.39 0.82
CA ALA A 61 -5.60 14.42 1.81
C ALA A 61 -6.80 14.01 2.68
N GLU A 62 -7.85 13.46 2.07
CA GLU A 62 -9.04 12.97 2.76
C GLU A 62 -8.70 11.87 3.77
N LEU A 63 -7.91 10.86 3.36
CA LEU A 63 -7.53 9.74 4.22
C LEU A 63 -6.71 10.20 5.43
N GLN A 64 -5.76 11.12 5.23
CA GLN A 64 -4.95 11.69 6.32
C GLN A 64 -5.79 12.54 7.29
N HIS A 65 -6.86 13.18 6.81
CA HIS A 65 -7.76 13.93 7.69
C HIS A 65 -8.68 13.01 8.49
N ARG A 66 -9.13 11.91 7.88
CA ARG A 66 -10.12 10.99 8.46
C ARG A 66 -9.53 9.99 9.46
N PHE A 67 -8.28 9.59 9.28
CA PHE A 67 -7.69 8.45 10.02
C PHE A 67 -6.32 8.81 10.58
N LYS A 68 -6.10 8.48 11.85
CA LYS A 68 -4.82 8.71 12.55
C LYS A 68 -3.73 7.77 12.08
N ALA A 69 -4.10 6.57 11.62
CA ALA A 69 -3.18 5.56 11.12
C ALA A 69 -2.71 5.80 9.69
N VAL A 70 -3.17 6.88 9.06
CA VAL A 70 -2.77 7.28 7.71
C VAL A 70 -1.69 8.34 7.82
N HIS A 71 -0.51 8.04 7.28
CA HIS A 71 0.67 8.89 7.39
C HIS A 71 1.23 9.25 6.00
N PRO A 72 1.91 10.40 5.88
CA PRO A 72 2.65 10.72 4.66
C PRO A 72 3.67 9.64 4.33
N ALA A 73 3.71 9.20 3.06
CA ALA A 73 4.62 8.13 2.67
C ALA A 73 6.10 8.48 2.88
N TYR A 74 6.86 7.50 3.37
CA TYR A 74 8.30 7.62 3.61
C TYR A 74 9.09 7.44 2.30
N LYS A 75 10.02 8.36 2.00
CA LYS A 75 10.88 8.38 0.79
C LYS A 75 10.16 8.36 -0.57
N LEU A 76 8.84 8.36 -0.60
CA LEU A 76 8.01 8.41 -1.81
C LEU A 76 7.39 9.80 -2.01
N ASN A 77 6.78 10.01 -3.18
CA ASN A 77 6.06 11.24 -3.48
C ASN A 77 4.76 11.31 -2.66
N LYS A 78 4.80 12.08 -1.56
CA LYS A 78 3.69 12.27 -0.61
C LYS A 78 2.40 12.83 -1.23
N ARG A 79 2.45 13.34 -2.46
CA ARG A 79 1.27 13.79 -3.20
C ARG A 79 0.41 12.62 -3.68
N TYR A 80 1.03 11.48 -3.99
CA TYR A 80 0.37 10.33 -4.63
C TYR A 80 0.48 9.05 -3.82
N TRP A 81 1.25 9.06 -2.74
CA TRP A 81 1.52 7.88 -1.93
C TRP A 81 1.18 8.14 -0.48
N VAL A 82 0.58 7.14 0.16
CA VAL A 82 0.18 7.20 1.55
C VAL A 82 0.53 5.90 2.27
N ASN A 83 1.02 6.02 3.51
CA ASN A 83 1.26 4.89 4.41
C ASN A 83 0.03 4.66 5.29
N ILE A 84 -0.34 3.41 5.49
CA ILE A 84 -1.47 3.00 6.31
C ILE A 84 -0.99 1.95 7.30
N SER A 85 -1.05 2.26 8.60
CA SER A 85 -0.78 1.27 9.66
C SER A 85 -1.91 0.24 9.72
N LEU A 86 -1.55 -1.04 9.71
CA LEU A 86 -2.50 -2.16 9.74
C LEU A 86 -3.12 -2.38 11.13
N ALA A 87 -2.46 -1.90 12.19
CA ALA A 87 -2.96 -1.91 13.56
C ALA A 87 -3.80 -0.66 13.92
N GLY A 88 -4.15 0.13 12.90
CA GLY A 88 -4.71 1.46 13.03
C GLY A 88 -6.24 1.58 13.12
N ASP A 89 -6.73 2.80 12.90
CA ASP A 89 -8.16 3.15 12.86
C ASP A 89 -8.79 3.06 11.46
N VAL A 90 -8.04 2.56 10.46
CA VAL A 90 -8.55 2.33 9.10
C VAL A 90 -9.24 0.97 9.03
N PRO A 91 -10.52 0.89 8.63
CA PRO A 91 -11.21 -0.39 8.49
C PRO A 91 -10.56 -1.28 7.44
N ASP A 92 -10.44 -2.57 7.73
CA ASP A 92 -9.88 -3.58 6.83
C ASP A 92 -10.47 -3.53 5.40
N LYS A 93 -11.79 -3.34 5.31
CA LYS A 93 -12.47 -3.21 4.02
C LYS A 93 -11.92 -2.04 3.19
N LEU A 94 -11.64 -0.91 3.84
CA LEU A 94 -11.07 0.26 3.18
C LEU A 94 -9.61 0.03 2.79
N ILE A 95 -8.82 -0.68 3.59
CA ILE A 95 -7.44 -1.05 3.23
C ILE A 95 -7.45 -1.91 1.94
N ARG A 96 -8.34 -2.91 1.87
CA ARG A 96 -8.55 -3.72 0.65
C ARG A 96 -8.93 -2.89 -0.57
N GLU A 97 -9.87 -1.97 -0.41
CA GLU A 97 -10.31 -1.04 -1.46
C GLU A 97 -9.13 -0.21 -1.98
N LEU A 98 -8.36 0.41 -1.08
CA LEU A 98 -7.23 1.25 -1.45
C LEU A 98 -6.09 0.48 -2.15
N ILE A 99 -5.88 -0.79 -1.79
CA ILE A 99 -4.93 -1.67 -2.48
C ILE A 99 -5.42 -1.98 -3.91
N GLY A 100 -6.71 -2.24 -4.07
CA GLY A 100 -7.35 -2.43 -5.38
C GLY A 100 -7.29 -1.18 -6.25
N ASP A 101 -7.72 -0.03 -5.73
CA ASP A 101 -7.68 1.26 -6.43
C ASP A 101 -6.25 1.59 -6.88
N SER A 102 -5.26 1.35 -6.00
CA SER A 102 -3.87 1.56 -6.33
C SER A 102 -3.35 0.63 -7.44
N HIS A 103 -3.84 -0.60 -7.50
CA HIS A 103 -3.53 -1.55 -8.57
C HIS A 103 -4.13 -1.08 -9.90
N ASP A 104 -5.40 -0.68 -9.89
CA ASP A 104 -6.12 -0.21 -11.07
C ASP A 104 -5.50 1.09 -11.63
N LEU A 105 -5.02 1.98 -10.77
CA LEU A 105 -4.33 3.21 -11.15
C LEU A 105 -3.00 2.96 -11.92
N VAL A 106 -2.41 1.77 -11.78
CA VAL A 106 -1.19 1.40 -12.50
C VAL A 106 -1.37 0.31 -13.53
N ALA A 107 -2.60 -0.22 -13.66
CA ALA A 107 -2.94 -1.20 -14.68
C ALA A 107 -2.60 -0.66 -16.08
N PRO A 108 -2.18 -1.52 -17.01
CA PRO A 108 -1.86 -1.15 -18.39
C PRO A 108 -3.09 -0.63 -19.16
#